data_AF-A0A838NNT5-F1
#
_entry.id   AF-A0A838NNT5-F1
#
_cell.length_a   1.000
_cell.length_b   1.000
_cell.length_c   1.000
_cell.angle_alpha   90.00
_cell.angle_beta   90.00
_cell.angle_gamma   90.00
#
_symmetry.space_group_name_H-M   'P 1'
#
loop_
_entity.id
_entity.type
_entity.pdbx_description
1 polymer ?
#
loop_
_entity_poly.entity_id
_entity_poly.type
_entity_poly.pdbx_seq_one_letter_code
_entity_poly.pdbx_strand_id
1 'polypeptide(L)'
;MPAEADHASPTTLRRLERCFPPPVVTPIGNGRLLRSAGIAQVEEIDWWETTSAVALPVTLTPAQHFSARSPLNRNGALWGGFLIEAGGHRILHAGDSGYGPHFREIAARLGPIDLALLPIGAYEPRWFMKEPITTNSP
;
A
#
# COMPACT_ATOMS: atom_id res chain seq x y z
N MET A 1 -12.23 -9.40 -8.47
CA MET A 1 -12.42 -7.99 -8.08
C MET A 1 -11.07 -7.44 -7.64
N PRO A 2 -10.36 -6.58 -8.40
CA PRO A 2 -8.96 -6.27 -8.11
C PRO A 2 -8.72 -4.83 -7.64
N ALA A 3 -8.17 -4.67 -6.42
CA ALA A 3 -7.95 -3.41 -5.70
C ALA A 3 -9.27 -2.68 -5.47
N GLU A 4 -9.47 -2.08 -4.31
CA GLU A 4 -10.68 -1.30 -4.11
C GLU A 4 -10.69 -0.20 -5.19
N ALA A 5 -11.78 -0.13 -5.97
CA ALA A 5 -11.86 0.65 -7.21
C ALA A 5 -11.78 2.17 -6.98
N ASP A 6 -11.80 2.59 -5.71
CA ASP A 6 -11.62 3.93 -5.17
C ASP A 6 -10.15 4.36 -5.04
N HIS A 7 -9.19 3.43 -4.99
CA HIS A 7 -7.76 3.79 -4.86
C HIS A 7 -6.97 3.74 -6.18
N ALA A 8 -7.48 3.08 -7.21
CA ALA A 8 -6.83 3.01 -8.52
C ALA A 8 -7.82 2.99 -9.70
N SER A 9 -8.04 4.15 -10.34
CA SER A 9 -8.87 4.25 -11.55
C SER A 9 -8.04 4.05 -12.83
N PRO A 10 -8.34 3.03 -13.67
CA PRO A 10 -7.62 2.79 -14.92
C PRO A 10 -7.66 3.97 -15.90
N THR A 11 -8.73 4.76 -15.87
CA THR A 11 -8.87 5.96 -16.71
C THR A 11 -7.90 7.06 -16.27
N THR A 12 -7.77 7.28 -14.96
CA THR A 12 -6.80 8.22 -14.39
C THR A 12 -5.38 7.78 -14.67
N LEU A 13 -5.08 6.49 -14.46
CA LEU A 13 -3.76 5.92 -14.73
C LEU A 13 -3.33 6.11 -16.19
N ARG A 14 -4.21 5.81 -17.15
CA ARG A 14 -3.94 6.05 -18.58
C ARG A 14 -3.71 7.51 -18.93
N ARG A 15 -4.46 8.41 -18.30
CA ARG A 15 -4.30 9.85 -18.53
C ARG A 15 -2.99 10.37 -17.94
N LEU A 16 -2.64 9.91 -16.74
CA LEU A 16 -1.39 10.23 -16.08
C LEU A 16 -0.23 9.80 -16.97
N GLU A 17 -0.18 8.53 -17.37
CA GLU A 17 0.89 7.98 -18.22
C GLU A 17 1.09 8.77 -19.51
N ARG A 18 -0.02 9.15 -20.18
CA ARG A 18 0.04 9.91 -21.44
C ARG A 18 0.59 11.33 -21.27
N CYS A 19 0.34 11.96 -20.13
CA CYS A 19 0.77 13.34 -19.88
C CYS A 19 2.14 13.39 -19.21
N PHE A 20 2.40 12.47 -18.30
CA PHE A 20 3.57 12.38 -17.43
C PHE A 20 3.81 10.90 -17.11
N PRO A 21 4.69 10.17 -17.83
CA PRO A 21 4.92 8.75 -17.60
C PRO A 21 5.78 8.54 -16.34
N PRO A 22 5.19 8.30 -15.15
CA PRO A 22 5.95 8.30 -13.91
C PRO A 22 6.40 6.87 -13.57
N PRO A 23 7.49 6.71 -12.80
CA PRO A 23 7.69 5.46 -12.07
C PRO A 23 6.54 5.25 -11.08
N VAL A 24 5.94 4.06 -11.09
CA VAL A 24 4.90 3.65 -10.14
C VAL A 24 5.45 2.57 -9.23
N VAL A 25 5.39 2.81 -7.93
CA VAL A 25 5.77 1.85 -6.88
C VAL A 25 4.50 1.26 -6.30
N THR A 26 4.43 -0.06 -6.18
CA THR A 26 3.24 -0.77 -5.71
C THR A 26 3.61 -2.01 -4.90
N PRO A 27 2.73 -2.52 -4.02
CA PRO A 27 2.93 -3.84 -3.42
C PRO A 27 2.92 -4.96 -4.46
N ILE A 28 3.70 -6.03 -4.22
CA ILE A 28 3.75 -7.23 -5.06
C ILE A 28 2.36 -7.77 -5.42
N GLY A 29 2.18 -8.16 -6.68
CA GLY A 29 0.95 -8.76 -7.22
C GLY A 29 0.00 -7.74 -7.86
N ASN A 30 0.29 -6.44 -7.76
CA ASN A 30 -0.48 -5.39 -8.42
C ASN A 30 0.07 -5.02 -9.82
N GLY A 31 1.30 -5.42 -10.16
CA GLY A 31 1.95 -4.95 -11.37
C GLY A 31 1.29 -5.42 -12.66
N ARG A 32 0.71 -6.63 -12.70
CA ARG A 32 -0.06 -7.10 -13.87
C ARG A 32 -1.24 -6.18 -14.18
N LEU A 33 -1.96 -5.72 -13.16
CA LEU A 33 -3.10 -4.82 -13.32
C LEU A 33 -2.63 -3.45 -13.84
N LEU A 34 -1.61 -2.87 -13.22
CA LEU A 34 -1.07 -1.56 -13.61
C LEU A 34 -0.53 -1.57 -15.05
N ARG A 35 0.22 -2.63 -15.42
CA ARG A 35 0.71 -2.81 -16.80
C ARG A 35 -0.44 -3.00 -17.78
N SER A 36 -1.48 -3.77 -17.44
CA SER A 36 -2.68 -3.87 -18.29
C SER A 36 -3.47 -2.56 -18.42
N ALA A 37 -3.33 -1.66 -17.43
CA ALA A 37 -3.88 -0.32 -17.48
C ALA A 37 -3.02 0.64 -18.30
N GLY A 38 -1.84 0.22 -18.78
CA GLY A 38 -0.97 1.00 -19.67
C GLY A 38 0.18 1.71 -18.96
N ILE A 39 0.42 1.46 -17.68
CA ILE A 39 1.61 1.99 -16.98
C ILE A 39 2.85 1.21 -17.42
N ALA A 40 3.85 1.90 -17.97
CA ALA A 40 5.06 1.26 -18.46
C ALA A 40 6.06 0.95 -17.34
N GLN A 41 6.24 1.89 -16.39
CA GLN A 41 7.23 1.80 -15.33
C GLN A 41 6.57 1.40 -14.01
N VAL A 42 6.67 0.12 -13.67
CA VAL A 42 6.11 -0.43 -12.42
C VAL A 42 7.18 -1.20 -11.66
N GLU A 43 7.49 -0.76 -10.45
CA GLU A 43 8.28 -1.48 -9.46
C GLU A 43 7.33 -2.08 -8.42
N GLU A 44 7.46 -3.39 -8.21
CA GLU A 44 6.71 -4.15 -7.21
C GLU A 44 7.63 -4.41 -6.03
N ILE A 45 7.24 -3.98 -4.83
CA ILE A 45 8.05 -4.13 -3.59
C ILE A 45 7.28 -4.91 -2.53
N ASP A 46 8.00 -5.69 -1.71
CA ASP A 46 7.49 -6.38 -0.53
C ASP A 46 7.55 -5.48 0.71
N TRP A 47 6.93 -5.91 1.82
CA TRP A 47 7.06 -5.21 3.09
C TRP A 47 8.52 -5.06 3.49
N TRP A 48 8.82 -3.90 4.05
CA TRP A 48 10.15 -3.47 4.49
C TRP A 48 11.13 -3.18 3.36
N GLU A 49 10.77 -3.43 2.11
CA GLU A 49 11.58 -3.01 0.97
C GLU A 49 11.38 -1.52 0.69
N THR A 50 12.48 -0.88 0.27
CA THR A 50 12.49 0.53 -0.15
C THR A 50 12.67 0.58 -1.66
N THR A 51 11.84 1.37 -2.33
CA THR A 51 11.90 1.55 -3.78
C THR A 51 13.27 2.01 -4.27
N SER A 52 13.65 1.53 -5.45
CA SER A 52 14.80 2.03 -6.21
C SER A 52 14.39 2.88 -7.41
N ALA A 53 13.09 2.90 -7.75
CA ALA A 53 12.56 3.61 -8.92
C ALA A 53 12.51 5.14 -8.79
N VAL A 54 12.66 5.68 -7.58
CA VAL A 54 12.67 7.13 -7.31
C VAL A 54 13.78 7.51 -6.33
N ALA A 55 14.26 8.75 -6.41
CA ALA A 55 15.30 9.26 -5.52
C ALA A 55 14.80 9.49 -4.08
N LEU A 56 13.48 9.60 -3.90
CA LEU A 56 12.85 9.77 -2.60
C LEU A 56 12.72 8.40 -1.92
N PRO A 57 13.28 8.16 -0.73
CA PRO A 57 13.12 6.89 -0.04
C PRO A 57 11.65 6.66 0.30
N VAL A 58 11.09 5.57 -0.26
CA VAL A 58 9.74 5.11 0.04
C VAL A 58 9.79 3.63 0.39
N THR A 59 9.46 3.30 1.63
CA THR A 59 9.44 1.93 2.16
C THR A 59 8.01 1.43 2.26
N LEU A 60 7.72 0.21 1.78
CA LEU A 60 6.42 -0.40 1.99
C LEU A 60 6.32 -0.91 3.44
N THR A 61 5.27 -0.50 4.16
CA THR A 61 5.02 -0.93 5.53
C THR A 61 3.84 -1.89 5.60
N PRO A 62 3.83 -2.88 6.50
CA PRO A 62 2.67 -3.74 6.69
C PRO A 62 1.47 -2.92 7.18
N ALA A 63 0.30 -3.42 6.82
CA ALA A 63 -1.00 -2.88 7.15
C ALA A 63 -1.88 -3.99 7.73
N GLN A 64 -2.67 -3.68 8.76
CA GLN A 64 -3.70 -4.62 9.22
C GLN A 64 -4.93 -4.49 8.32
N HIS A 65 -4.95 -5.31 7.27
CA HIS A 65 -6.00 -5.38 6.25
C HIS A 65 -6.05 -6.80 5.66
N PHE A 66 -7.12 -7.16 4.93
CA PHE A 66 -7.23 -8.43 4.20
C PHE A 66 -7.37 -8.13 2.70
N SER A 67 -6.68 -8.84 1.80
CA SER A 67 -7.05 -8.83 0.38
C SER A 67 -7.90 -10.06 0.03
N ALA A 68 -9.21 -9.86 -0.13
CA ALA A 68 -10.12 -10.89 -0.65
C ALA A 68 -10.60 -10.46 -2.04
N ARG A 69 -9.91 -10.88 -3.11
CA ARG A 69 -10.30 -10.55 -4.49
C ARG A 69 -11.32 -11.55 -5.08
N SER A 70 -11.53 -12.70 -4.44
CA SER A 70 -12.58 -13.71 -4.71
C SER A 70 -12.60 -14.79 -3.59
N PRO A 71 -13.71 -15.52 -3.33
CA PRO A 71 -13.75 -16.64 -2.36
C PRO A 71 -12.74 -17.78 -2.67
N LEU A 72 -12.26 -17.84 -3.92
CA LEU A 72 -11.27 -18.80 -4.43
C LEU A 72 -9.85 -18.20 -4.53
N ASN A 73 -9.63 -16.94 -4.14
CA ASN A 73 -8.35 -16.26 -4.28
C ASN A 73 -8.12 -15.26 -3.13
N ARG A 74 -7.74 -15.83 -1.96
CA ARG A 74 -7.14 -15.09 -0.84
C ARG A 74 -5.67 -14.80 -1.20
N ASN A 75 -5.21 -13.55 -0.98
CA ASN A 75 -3.80 -13.13 -1.07
C ASN A 75 -3.16 -12.98 -2.47
N GLY A 76 -3.93 -12.76 -3.54
CA GLY A 76 -3.36 -12.57 -4.89
C GLY A 76 -2.60 -11.25 -5.13
N ALA A 77 -2.67 -10.30 -4.20
CA ALA A 77 -1.91 -9.06 -4.22
C ALA A 77 -1.66 -8.59 -2.77
N LEU A 78 -0.43 -8.14 -2.50
CA LEU A 78 -0.02 -7.57 -1.24
C LEU A 78 -0.70 -6.21 -1.02
N TRP A 79 -0.82 -5.81 0.24
CA TRP A 79 -1.40 -4.55 0.70
C TRP A 79 -0.46 -3.93 1.74
N GLY A 80 -0.55 -2.63 1.98
CA GLY A 80 0.39 -1.96 2.86
C GLY A 80 0.13 -0.47 2.98
N GLY A 81 0.88 0.13 3.89
CA GLY A 81 1.13 1.57 3.88
C GLY A 81 2.48 1.89 3.23
N PHE A 82 2.80 3.17 3.15
CA PHE A 82 4.11 3.64 2.71
C PHE A 82 4.70 4.58 3.76
N LEU A 83 5.95 4.37 4.12
CA LEU A 83 6.74 5.36 4.83
C LEU A 83 7.59 6.12 3.81
N ILE A 84 7.47 7.45 3.84
CA ILE A 84 8.18 8.36 2.94
C ILE A 84 9.16 9.18 3.78
N GLU A 85 10.43 9.19 3.39
CA GLU A 85 11.44 10.04 4.04
C GLU A 85 11.75 11.26 3.16
N ALA A 86 11.40 12.46 3.64
CA ALA A 86 11.56 13.69 2.89
C ALA A 86 12.12 14.81 3.78
N GLY A 87 13.26 15.40 3.38
CA GLY A 87 13.82 16.55 4.09
C GLY A 87 14.19 16.28 5.56
N GLY A 88 14.52 15.02 5.91
CA GLY A 88 14.80 14.60 7.28
C GLY A 88 13.57 14.22 8.11
N HIS A 89 12.36 14.29 7.52
CA HIS A 89 11.10 13.90 8.16
C HIS A 89 10.58 12.57 7.64
N ARG A 90 9.86 11.85 8.50
CA ARG A 90 9.21 10.57 8.21
C ARG A 90 7.70 10.73 8.17
N ILE A 91 7.11 10.49 7.01
CA ILE A 91 5.68 10.60 6.76
C ILE A 91 5.12 9.19 6.51
N LEU A 92 4.21 8.74 7.36
CA LEU A 92 3.51 7.46 7.20
C LEU A 92 2.16 7.67 6.52
N HIS A 93 1.93 7.00 5.39
CA HIS A 93 0.61 6.81 4.81
C HIS A 93 0.14 5.39 5.12
N ALA A 94 -0.84 5.24 6.03
CA ALA A 94 -1.20 3.91 6.54
C ALA A 94 -2.00 3.03 5.56
N GLY A 95 -2.46 3.57 4.43
CA GLY A 95 -3.42 2.88 3.56
C GLY A 95 -4.72 2.59 4.32
N ASP A 96 -5.46 1.56 3.91
CA ASP A 96 -6.72 1.16 4.57
C ASP A 96 -6.49 0.24 5.77
N SER A 97 -5.60 0.67 6.66
CA SER A 97 -5.23 -0.05 7.89
C SER A 97 -6.15 0.28 9.07
N GLY A 98 -6.57 -0.77 9.78
CA GLY A 98 -7.10 -0.63 11.15
C GLY A 98 -5.99 -0.44 12.20
N TYR A 99 -6.35 -0.03 13.42
CA TYR A 99 -5.38 0.06 14.52
C TYR A 99 -4.85 -1.33 14.93
N GLY A 100 -3.52 -1.47 15.00
CA GLY A 100 -2.88 -2.76 15.26
C GLY A 100 -1.43 -2.67 15.75
N PRO A 101 -0.81 -3.83 16.08
CA PRO A 101 0.56 -3.90 16.59
C PRO A 101 1.63 -3.46 15.56
N HIS A 102 1.30 -3.54 14.26
CA HIS A 102 2.19 -3.18 13.16
C HIS A 102 2.68 -1.72 13.25
N PHE A 103 1.91 -0.77 13.79
CA PHE A 103 2.39 0.61 13.98
C PHE A 103 3.60 0.69 14.93
N ARG A 104 3.63 -0.12 15.98
CA ARG A 104 4.79 -0.20 16.88
C ARG A 104 5.98 -0.84 16.19
N GLU A 105 5.74 -1.85 15.38
CA GLU A 105 6.79 -2.50 14.60
C GLU A 105 7.40 -1.55 13.55
N ILE A 106 6.58 -0.78 12.85
CA ILE A 106 7.01 0.27 11.92
C ILE A 106 7.91 1.27 12.65
N ALA A 107 7.49 1.79 13.80
CA ALA A 107 8.29 2.73 14.58
C ALA A 107 9.59 2.12 15.10
N ALA A 108 9.58 0.83 15.47
CA ALA A 108 10.77 0.12 15.96
C ALA A 108 11.80 -0.13 14.85
N ARG A 109 11.36 -0.45 13.63
CA ARG A 109 12.24 -0.74 12.48
C ARG A 109 12.70 0.51 11.75
N LEU A 110 11.80 1.47 11.53
CA LEU A 110 12.00 2.62 10.65
C LEU A 110 12.15 3.94 11.42
N GLY A 111 12.04 3.91 12.74
CA GLY A 111 12.21 5.07 13.61
C GLY A 111 10.92 5.86 13.86
N PRO A 112 11.01 6.96 14.63
CA PRO A 112 9.85 7.78 14.97
C PRO A 112 9.25 8.43 13.72
N ILE A 113 7.92 8.50 13.69
CA ILE A 113 7.13 9.09 12.61
C ILE A 113 6.78 10.54 12.98
N ASP A 114 7.09 11.49 12.09
CA ASP A 114 6.79 12.91 12.29
C ASP A 114 5.35 13.26 11.90
N LEU A 115 4.81 12.60 10.87
CA LEU A 115 3.46 12.81 10.36
C LEU A 115 2.83 11.47 9.96
N ALA A 116 1.60 11.21 10.40
CA ALA A 116 0.84 10.02 10.01
C ALA A 116 -0.50 10.39 9.36
N LEU A 117 -0.74 9.88 8.15
CA LEU A 117 -1.98 9.94 7.42
C LEU A 117 -2.73 8.61 7.65
N LEU A 118 -3.72 8.66 8.54
CA LEU A 118 -4.50 7.49 8.96
C LEU A 118 -5.91 7.56 8.38
N PRO A 119 -6.48 6.42 7.93
CA PRO A 119 -7.89 6.36 7.58
C PRO A 119 -8.74 6.61 8.83
N ILE A 120 -9.88 7.29 8.68
CA ILE A 120 -10.79 7.63 9.80
C ILE A 120 -12.21 7.05 9.61
N GLY A 121 -12.42 6.21 8.58
CA GLY A 121 -13.73 5.65 8.20
C GLY A 121 -13.74 4.12 8.07
N ALA A 122 -14.90 3.54 7.75
CA ALA A 122 -15.13 2.10 7.52
C ALA A 122 -14.91 1.16 8.73
N TYR A 123 -15.23 1.60 9.95
CA TYR A 123 -15.06 0.78 11.17
C TYR A 123 -16.32 0.05 11.65
N GLU A 124 -17.40 0.01 10.87
CA GLU A 124 -18.66 -0.61 11.25
C GLU A 124 -19.06 -1.77 10.33
N PRO A 125 -19.56 -2.91 10.90
CA PRO A 125 -19.74 -3.17 12.33
C PRO A 125 -18.43 -3.64 13.02
N ARG A 126 -18.15 -3.07 14.20
CA ARG A 126 -16.88 -3.23 14.94
C ARG A 126 -16.49 -4.68 15.28
N TRP A 127 -17.45 -5.59 15.37
CA TRP A 127 -17.20 -6.99 15.72
C TRP A 127 -16.60 -7.78 14.53
N PHE A 128 -16.87 -7.36 13.30
CA PHE A 128 -16.35 -7.97 12.08
C PHE A 128 -14.99 -7.38 11.67
N MET A 129 -14.79 -6.08 11.92
CA MET A 129 -13.56 -5.34 11.55
C MET A 129 -12.41 -5.48 12.57
N LYS A 130 -12.61 -6.20 13.68
CA LYS A 130 -11.62 -6.33 14.78
C LYS A 130 -10.71 -7.55 14.68
N GLU A 131 -11.00 -8.52 13.81
CA GLU A 131 -10.23 -9.76 13.78
C GLU A 131 -8.77 -9.54 13.35
N PRO A 132 -7.81 -10.26 13.96
CA PRO A 132 -6.40 -10.10 13.69
C PRO A 132 -6.08 -10.71 12.32
N ILE A 133 -5.86 -9.86 11.32
CA ILE A 133 -5.46 -10.33 10.00
C ILE A 133 -3.93 -10.44 9.99
N THR A 134 -3.49 -11.66 9.69
CA THR A 134 -2.11 -12.15 9.72
C THR A 134 -1.13 -11.30 8.90
N THR A 135 0.04 -11.02 9.47
CA THR A 135 1.22 -10.42 8.82
C THR A 135 2.01 -11.43 8.00
N ASN A 136 1.34 -12.38 7.33
CA ASN A 136 2.02 -13.34 6.47
C ASN A 136 1.93 -12.84 5.04
N SER A 137 3.10 -12.52 4.44
CA SER A 137 3.24 -12.37 3.00
C SER A 137 2.67 -13.62 2.28
N PRO A 138 2.13 -13.47 1.05
CA PRO A 138 1.67 -14.60 0.25
C PRO A 138 2.76 -15.65 0.00
#